data_AF-A0A939XVN4-F1
#
_entry.id   AF-A0A939XVN4-F1
#
_cell.length_a   1.000
_cell.length_b   1.000
_cell.length_c   1.000
_cell.angle_alpha   90.00
_cell.angle_beta   90.00
_cell.angle_gamma   90.00
#
_symmetry.space_group_name_H-M   'P 1'
#
loop_
_entity.id
_entity.type
_entity.pdbx_description
1 polymer ?
#
loop_
_entity_poly.entity_id
_entity_poly.type
_entity_poly.pdbx_seq_one_letter_code
_entity_poly.pdbx_strand_id
1 'polypeptide(L)'
;MLLTYGNIRKSAYLKYIFGDVEEGEQQFPSGGHYKLFEDLHDASVNIKTENEDVVLELCTASNTNKRIVFRKAKIISKNRVKRSGHIARLNKPVVPYEYGYEEIYTDSGNNYITFVLFYKRRSKKRSFSDRMLLTIRYEEVL
;
A
#
# COMPACT_ATOMS: atom_id res chain seq x y z
N MET A 1 10.03 -2.05 12.22
CA MET A 1 10.46 -3.25 11.50
C MET A 1 9.94 -3.19 10.08
N LEU A 2 10.79 -3.27 9.05
CA LEU A 2 10.33 -3.22 7.65
C LEU A 2 9.35 -4.38 7.34
N LEU A 3 8.16 -4.05 6.85
CA LEU A 3 7.14 -5.03 6.49
C LEU A 3 7.59 -5.85 5.26
N THR A 4 7.94 -7.11 5.51
CA THR A 4 8.30 -8.14 4.52
C THR A 4 7.43 -9.39 4.76
N TYR A 5 7.47 -10.40 3.88
CA TYR A 5 6.60 -11.59 3.99
C TYR A 5 6.71 -12.29 5.36
N GLY A 6 7.94 -12.41 5.87
CA GLY A 6 8.18 -13.03 7.19
C GLY A 6 7.61 -12.22 8.36
N ASN A 7 7.34 -10.93 8.16
CA ASN A 7 6.89 -10.02 9.20
C ASN A 7 5.48 -9.45 8.98
N ILE A 8 4.80 -9.75 7.86
CA ILE A 8 3.43 -9.27 7.61
C ILE A 8 2.42 -9.86 8.61
N ARG A 9 2.71 -11.06 9.14
CA ARG A 9 1.94 -11.66 10.26
C ARG A 9 2.06 -10.88 11.57
N LYS A 10 3.09 -10.05 11.70
CA LYS A 10 3.32 -9.16 12.86
C LYS A 10 2.70 -7.79 12.66
N SER A 11 2.22 -7.46 11.46
CA SER A 11 1.43 -6.25 11.21
C SER A 11 0.16 -6.28 12.03
N ALA A 12 -0.25 -5.13 12.54
CA ALA A 12 -1.52 -5.01 13.24
C ALA A 12 -2.71 -5.25 12.30
N TYR A 13 -2.59 -4.87 11.03
CA TYR A 13 -3.71 -4.85 10.07
C TYR A 13 -3.50 -5.75 8.85
N LEU A 14 -2.30 -5.73 8.24
CA LEU A 14 -2.02 -6.45 7.00
C LEU A 14 -2.12 -7.97 7.17
N LYS A 15 -1.95 -8.50 8.39
CA LYS A 15 -2.16 -9.92 8.66
C LYS A 15 -3.58 -10.39 8.38
N TYR A 16 -4.59 -9.51 8.50
CA TYR A 16 -5.99 -9.83 8.20
C TYR A 16 -6.31 -9.73 6.70
N ILE A 17 -5.58 -8.88 5.97
CA ILE A 17 -5.75 -8.69 4.52
C ILE A 17 -5.08 -9.82 3.72
N PHE A 18 -3.97 -10.35 4.24
CA PHE A 18 -3.13 -11.35 3.55
C PHE A 18 -3.07 -12.72 4.22
N GLY A 19 -3.58 -12.88 5.43
CA GLY A 19 -3.58 -14.16 6.13
C GLY A 19 -4.73 -15.06 5.69
N ASP A 20 -4.52 -16.38 5.74
CA ASP A 20 -5.57 -17.40 5.77
C ASP A 20 -6.23 -17.39 7.16
N VAL A 21 -6.77 -16.23 7.56
CA VAL A 21 -7.57 -16.15 8.79
C VAL A 21 -8.93 -16.72 8.42
N GLU A 22 -9.35 -17.80 9.08
CA GLU A 22 -10.66 -18.41 8.86
C GLU A 22 -11.76 -17.34 8.89
N GLU A 23 -12.73 -17.42 7.97
CA GLU A 23 -13.79 -16.41 7.77
C GLU A 23 -14.68 -16.15 9.00
N GLY A 24 -14.43 -16.83 10.14
CA GLY A 24 -15.09 -16.61 11.41
C GLY A 24 -14.59 -15.36 12.13
N GLU A 25 -15.46 -14.36 12.24
CA GLU A 25 -15.32 -13.13 13.03
C GLU A 25 -13.99 -12.37 12.84
N GLN A 26 -13.82 -11.77 11.65
CA GLN A 26 -12.84 -10.70 11.43
C GLN A 26 -13.21 -9.45 12.25
N GLN A 27 -12.89 -9.44 13.54
CA GLN A 27 -12.77 -8.20 14.29
C GLN A 27 -11.40 -7.60 13.97
N PHE A 28 -11.38 -6.63 13.06
CA PHE A 28 -10.25 -5.71 12.99
C PHE A 28 -10.03 -5.15 14.40
N PRO A 29 -8.78 -5.12 14.91
CA PRO A 29 -8.52 -4.54 16.22
C PRO A 29 -9.16 -3.16 16.27
N SER A 30 -9.98 -2.92 17.31
CA SER A 30 -10.63 -1.64 17.56
C SER A 30 -9.55 -0.61 17.91
N GLY A 31 -8.98 -0.05 16.87
CA GLY A 31 -7.92 0.94 16.84
C GLY A 31 -8.00 1.52 15.44
N GLY A 32 -7.87 2.83 15.31
CA GLY A 32 -8.10 3.50 14.04
C GLY A 32 -7.31 2.85 12.93
N HIS A 33 -8.01 2.37 11.89
CA HIS A 33 -7.50 2.59 10.56
C HIS A 33 -7.02 4.03 10.56
N TYR A 34 -5.73 4.28 10.39
CA TYR A 34 -5.33 5.61 9.96
C TYR A 34 -5.83 5.70 8.53
N LYS A 35 -7.15 5.87 8.33
CA LYS A 35 -7.72 6.42 7.10
C LYS A 35 -7.24 7.85 7.06
N LEU A 36 -5.95 8.05 6.84
CA LEU A 36 -5.41 9.37 6.57
C LEU A 36 -6.14 9.98 5.36
N PHE A 37 -6.73 9.12 4.54
CA PHE A 37 -7.40 9.49 3.33
C PHE A 37 -8.70 8.68 3.21
N GLU A 38 -9.77 9.13 3.87
CA GLU A 38 -11.09 8.51 3.75
C GLU A 38 -11.57 8.42 2.28
N ASP A 39 -11.10 9.34 1.44
CA ASP A 39 -11.38 9.38 0.00
C ASP A 39 -10.51 8.46 -0.87
N LEU A 40 -9.63 7.65 -0.27
CA LEU A 40 -8.78 6.73 -1.02
C LEU A 40 -9.54 5.49 -1.50
N HIS A 41 -10.62 5.10 -0.81
CA HIS A 41 -11.47 4.00 -1.26
C HIS A 41 -11.97 4.34 -2.67
N ASP A 42 -11.66 3.49 -3.66
CA ASP A 42 -11.97 3.68 -5.09
C ASP A 42 -11.11 4.71 -5.86
N ALA A 43 -10.02 5.24 -5.29
CA ALA A 43 -9.11 6.12 -6.01
C ALA A 43 -8.07 5.34 -6.82
N SER A 44 -7.87 5.77 -8.08
CA SER A 44 -6.70 5.34 -8.85
C SER A 44 -5.45 6.11 -8.42
N VAL A 45 -4.32 5.41 -8.34
CA VAL A 45 -3.11 5.94 -7.69
C VAL A 45 -1.95 5.94 -8.67
N ASN A 46 -1.40 7.11 -8.95
CA ASN A 46 -0.14 7.28 -9.66
C ASN A 46 0.97 7.65 -8.66
N ILE A 47 2.13 7.01 -8.78
CA ILE A 47 3.26 7.19 -7.86
C ILE A 47 4.42 7.74 -8.66
N LYS A 48 4.92 8.90 -8.24
CA LYS A 48 6.08 9.58 -8.83
C LYS A 48 7.14 9.86 -7.78
N THR A 49 8.36 10.08 -8.25
CA THR A 49 9.45 10.60 -7.42
C THR A 49 9.89 11.91 -8.04
N GLU A 50 9.86 12.99 -7.26
CA GLU A 50 10.12 14.37 -7.70
C GLU A 50 10.98 15.04 -6.63
N ASN A 51 12.18 15.52 -6.97
CA ASN A 51 13.05 16.29 -6.05
C ASN A 51 13.23 15.65 -4.66
N GLU A 52 13.60 14.37 -4.61
CA GLU A 52 13.72 13.57 -3.37
C GLU A 52 12.41 13.32 -2.61
N ASP A 53 11.27 13.79 -3.12
CA ASP A 53 9.97 13.49 -2.57
C ASP A 53 9.32 12.30 -3.30
N VAL A 54 8.42 11.61 -2.61
CA VAL A 54 7.52 10.64 -3.24
C VAL A 54 6.13 11.25 -3.28
N VAL A 55 5.56 11.35 -4.48
CA VAL A 55 4.28 11.99 -4.73
C VAL A 55 3.27 10.92 -5.12
N LEU A 56 2.13 10.90 -4.42
CA LEU A 56 0.97 10.10 -4.78
C LEU A 56 -0.09 11.04 -5.34
N GLU A 57 -0.43 10.84 -6.62
CA GLU A 57 -1.57 11.49 -7.25
C GLU A 57 -2.73 10.51 -7.22
N LEU A 58 -3.82 10.92 -6.59
CA LEU A 58 -5.04 10.16 -6.39
C LEU A 58 -6.12 10.74 -7.28
N CYS A 59 -6.68 9.91 -8.17
CA CYS A 59 -7.83 10.28 -8.98
C CYS A 59 -9.03 9.48 -8.51
N THR A 60 -9.96 10.14 -7.81
CA THR A 60 -11.22 9.54 -7.34
C THR A 60 -12.25 9.44 -8.47
N ALA A 61 -13.30 8.64 -8.27
CA ALA A 61 -14.43 8.55 -9.20
C ALA A 61 -15.16 9.89 -9.42
N SER A 62 -15.08 10.81 -8.45
CA SER A 62 -15.62 12.18 -8.55
C SER A 62 -14.71 13.14 -9.33
N ASN A 63 -13.65 12.65 -10.01
CA ASN A 63 -12.62 13.44 -10.70
C ASN A 63 -11.91 14.46 -9.80
N THR A 64 -11.91 14.25 -8.49
CA THR A 64 -11.14 15.09 -7.57
C THR A 64 -9.72 14.55 -7.53
N ASN A 65 -8.76 15.34 -8.03
CA ASN A 65 -7.35 15.01 -7.94
C ASN A 65 -6.84 15.42 -6.57
N LYS A 66 -6.51 14.44 -5.72
CA LYS A 66 -5.78 14.69 -4.47
C LYS A 66 -4.31 14.37 -4.68
N ARG A 67 -3.44 15.18 -4.08
CA ARG A 67 -2.00 15.00 -4.14
C ARG A 67 -1.46 14.89 -2.73
N ILE A 68 -0.70 13.83 -2.46
CA ILE A 68 -0.03 13.59 -1.19
C ILE A 68 1.46 13.60 -1.46
N VAL A 69 2.22 14.34 -0.65
CA VAL A 69 3.66 14.50 -0.82
C VAL A 69 4.39 13.99 0.43
N PHE A 70 5.19 12.96 0.25
CA PHE A 70 6.13 12.47 1.25
C PHE A 70 7.46 13.19 1.05
N ARG A 71 7.84 14.05 1.99
CA ARG A 71 9.06 14.86 1.92
C ARG A 71 10.32 14.04 2.21
N LYS A 72 11.39 14.31 1.45
CA LYS A 72 12.70 13.64 1.58
C LYS A 72 12.54 12.12 1.69
N ALA A 73 11.67 11.59 0.84
CA ALA A 73 11.17 10.25 0.91
C ALA A 73 11.93 9.31 -0.03
N LYS A 74 11.94 8.03 0.34
CA LYS A 74 12.55 6.98 -0.46
C LYS A 74 11.61 5.78 -0.52
N ILE A 75 11.31 5.31 -1.73
CA ILE A 75 10.66 4.02 -1.92
C ILE A 75 11.65 2.93 -1.52
N ILE A 76 11.39 2.28 -0.40
CA ILE A 76 12.26 1.22 0.15
C ILE A 76 11.93 -0.12 -0.48
N SER A 77 10.66 -0.38 -0.75
CA SER A 77 10.24 -1.63 -1.37
C SER A 77 9.03 -1.47 -2.26
N LYS A 78 9.05 -2.14 -3.42
CA LYS A 78 7.92 -2.31 -4.32
C LYS A 78 7.80 -3.79 -4.64
N ASN A 79 6.87 -4.47 -3.97
CA ASN A 79 6.72 -5.92 -4.06
C ASN A 79 5.33 -6.30 -4.54
N ARG A 80 5.23 -7.41 -5.26
CA ARG A 80 3.96 -8.05 -5.57
C ARG A 80 3.60 -9.02 -4.48
N VAL A 81 2.35 -9.01 -4.06
CA VAL A 81 1.79 -10.01 -3.15
C VAL A 81 0.84 -10.91 -3.93
N LYS A 82 1.15 -12.20 -3.94
CA LYS A 82 0.28 -13.23 -4.53
C LYS A 82 -0.92 -13.49 -3.61
N ARG A 83 -1.96 -14.13 -4.15
CA ARG A 83 -3.13 -14.59 -3.36
C ARG A 83 -2.75 -15.44 -2.15
N SER A 84 -1.73 -16.28 -2.29
CA SER A 84 -1.19 -17.13 -1.21
C SER A 84 -0.39 -16.34 -0.15
N GLY A 85 -0.51 -15.02 -0.09
CA GLY A 85 0.29 -14.13 0.75
C GLY A 85 1.76 -13.99 0.32
N HIS A 86 2.29 -14.87 -0.53
CA HIS A 86 3.70 -14.86 -0.91
C HIS A 86 4.12 -13.54 -1.58
N ILE A 87 5.14 -12.89 -1.01
CA ILE A 87 5.69 -11.64 -1.53
C ILE A 87 6.87 -11.95 -2.45
N ALA A 88 6.74 -11.50 -3.70
CA ALA A 88 7.80 -11.58 -4.69
C ALA A 88 8.18 -10.17 -5.13
N ARG A 89 9.47 -9.95 -5.41
CA ARG A 89 9.94 -8.66 -5.94
C ARG A 89 9.21 -8.33 -7.24
N LEU A 90 8.74 -7.09 -7.36
CA LEU A 90 8.08 -6.61 -8.56
C LEU A 90 9.11 -5.89 -9.44
N ASN A 91 9.68 -6.62 -10.40
CA ASN A 91 10.70 -6.09 -11.31
C ASN A 91 10.12 -5.36 -12.53
N LYS A 92 8.79 -5.24 -12.63
CA LYS A 92 8.12 -4.60 -13.76
C LYS A 92 7.45 -3.31 -13.31
N PRO A 93 7.40 -2.28 -14.18
CA PRO A 93 6.55 -1.13 -13.96
C PRO A 93 5.10 -1.62 -13.83
N VAL A 94 4.47 -1.25 -12.73
CA VAL A 94 3.06 -1.47 -12.47
C VAL A 94 2.51 -0.14 -12.04
N VAL A 95 1.43 0.24 -12.71
CA VAL A 95 0.59 1.39 -12.36
C VAL A 95 -0.49 0.84 -11.43
N PRO A 96 -0.50 1.25 -10.16
CA PRO A 96 -1.61 0.94 -9.27
C PRO A 96 -2.92 1.48 -9.87
N TYR A 97 -3.98 0.69 -9.76
CA TYR A 97 -5.29 1.06 -10.27
C TYR A 97 -6.23 1.49 -9.16
N GLU A 98 -6.05 0.95 -7.96
CA GLU A 98 -6.94 1.18 -6.84
C GLU A 98 -6.17 1.08 -5.53
N TYR A 99 -6.55 1.90 -4.58
CA TYR A 99 -6.03 1.85 -3.23
C TYR A 99 -6.68 0.74 -2.39
N GLY A 100 -5.91 0.09 -1.52
CA GLY A 100 -6.44 -0.87 -0.56
C GLY A 100 -6.32 -0.39 0.87
N TYR A 101 -5.09 -0.40 1.39
CA TYR A 101 -4.84 -0.23 2.83
C TYR A 101 -3.47 0.41 3.08
N GLU A 102 -3.33 1.11 4.20
CA GLU A 102 -2.08 1.65 4.73
C GLU A 102 -1.73 1.12 6.12
N GLU A 103 -0.44 1.13 6.42
CA GLU A 103 0.08 1.00 7.78
C GLU A 103 1.23 1.98 7.97
N ILE A 104 1.17 2.78 9.03
CA ILE A 104 2.22 3.72 9.44
C ILE A 104 2.94 3.16 10.65
N TYR A 105 4.26 3.25 10.64
CA TYR A 105 5.09 2.79 11.74
C TYR A 105 6.44 3.51 11.76
N THR A 106 7.04 3.52 12.94
CA THR A 106 8.41 3.99 13.14
C THR A 106 9.33 2.78 13.33
N ASP A 107 10.51 2.81 12.72
CA ASP A 107 11.55 1.80 12.91
C ASP A 107 12.92 2.48 12.99
N SER A 108 13.67 2.21 14.07
CA SER A 108 15.00 2.79 14.27
C SER A 108 15.04 4.31 14.04
N GLY A 109 14.04 5.03 14.58
CA GLY A 109 13.93 6.49 14.47
C GLY A 109 13.49 7.03 13.11
N ASN A 110 13.15 6.18 12.14
CA ASN A 110 12.67 6.58 10.81
C ASN A 110 11.17 6.30 10.67
N ASN A 111 10.45 7.18 9.97
CA ASN A 111 9.03 7.00 9.68
C ASN A 111 8.82 6.22 8.37
N TYR A 112 7.86 5.32 8.38
CA TYR A 112 7.50 4.48 7.25
C TYR A 112 5.99 4.45 7.07
N ILE A 113 5.58 4.42 5.81
CA ILE A 113 4.23 4.06 5.42
C ILE A 113 4.31 2.89 4.44
N THR A 114 3.44 1.91 4.64
CA THR A 114 3.30 0.78 3.74
C THR A 114 1.88 0.75 3.18
N PHE A 115 1.77 0.77 1.87
CA PHE A 115 0.51 0.68 1.15
C PHE A 115 0.33 -0.70 0.53
N VAL A 116 -0.90 -1.20 0.61
CA VAL A 116 -1.43 -2.26 -0.24
C VAL A 116 -2.22 -1.60 -1.34
N LEU A 117 -1.73 -1.70 -2.58
CA LEU A 117 -2.38 -1.17 -3.75
C LEU A 117 -2.81 -2.31 -4.67
N PHE A 118 -4.00 -2.21 -5.24
CA PHE A 118 -4.49 -3.15 -6.24
C PHE A 118 -4.12 -2.63 -7.63
N TYR A 119 -3.72 -3.54 -8.51
CA TYR A 119 -3.43 -3.19 -9.89
C TYR A 119 -4.04 -4.20 -10.86
N LYS A 120 -4.50 -3.68 -12.01
CA LYS A 120 -4.95 -4.51 -13.11
C LYS A 120 -3.73 -5.03 -13.88
N ARG A 121 -3.59 -6.34 -13.97
CA ARG A 121 -2.60 -6.95 -14.87
C ARG A 121 -3.11 -6.81 -16.30
N ARG A 122 -2.28 -6.32 -17.24
CA ARG A 122 -2.61 -6.22 -18.69
C ARG A 122 -2.80 -7.57 -19.42
N SER A 123 -3.17 -8.64 -18.71
CA SER A 123 -3.35 -9.99 -19.27
C SER A 123 -4.76 -10.17 -19.82
N LYS A 124 -4.89 -10.61 -21.08
CA LYS A 124 -6.16 -10.98 -21.75
C LYS A 124 -6.89 -12.16 -21.09
N LYS A 125 -6.24 -12.93 -20.21
CA LYS A 125 -6.86 -14.05 -19.48
C LYS A 125 -7.06 -13.67 -18.02
N ARG A 126 -8.34 -13.50 -17.68
CA ARG A 126 -8.97 -13.38 -16.35
C ARG A 126 -8.32 -12.39 -15.36
N SER A 127 -9.04 -11.29 -15.21
CA SER A 127 -9.04 -10.35 -14.09
C SER A 127 -8.91 -11.04 -12.75
N PHE A 128 -7.72 -10.99 -12.16
CA PHE A 128 -7.59 -11.02 -10.72
C PHE A 128 -6.66 -9.87 -10.34
N SER A 129 -7.18 -8.97 -9.51
CA SER A 129 -6.44 -7.85 -8.94
C SER A 129 -5.18 -8.40 -8.26
N ASP A 130 -4.02 -8.17 -8.86
CA ASP A 130 -2.75 -8.43 -8.18
C ASP A 130 -2.54 -7.31 -7.17
N ARG A 131 -2.01 -7.66 -5.99
CA ARG A 131 -1.74 -6.71 -4.91
C ARG A 131 -0.28 -6.30 -4.95
N MET A 132 0.00 -5.05 -4.68
CA MET A 132 1.34 -4.49 -4.55
C MET A 132 1.53 -3.97 -3.13
N LEU A 133 2.62 -4.36 -2.49
CA LEU A 133 3.09 -3.77 -1.25
C LEU A 133 4.15 -2.71 -1.58
N LEU A 134 3.83 -1.45 -1.31
CA LEU A 134 4.72 -0.31 -1.49
C LEU A 134 5.10 0.24 -0.12
N THR A 135 6.39 0.28 0.19
CA THR A 135 6.87 0.88 1.44
C THR A 135 7.70 2.11 1.13
N ILE A 136 7.35 3.22 1.76
CA ILE A 136 8.00 4.51 1.64
C ILE A 136 8.56 4.88 3.02
N ARG A 137 9.84 5.24 3.08
CA ARG A 137 10.41 5.95 4.21
C ARG A 137 10.26 7.44 3.95
N TYR A 138 9.87 8.23 4.95
CA TYR A 138 9.66 9.67 4.81
C TYR A 138 10.08 10.43 6.07
N GLU A 139 10.33 11.73 5.94
CA GLU A 139 10.49 12.63 7.10
C GLU A 139 9.15 13.25 7.50
N GLU A 140 8.41 13.78 6.52
CA GLU A 140 7.15 14.50 6.70
C GLU A 140 6.13 14.15 5.60
N VAL A 141 4.84 14.30 5.89
CA VAL A 141 3.72 14.13 4.96
C VAL A 141 2.96 15.45 4.83
N LEU A 142 2.71 15.87 3.58
CA LEU A 142 1.93 17.05 3.20
C LEU A 142 0.74 16.67 2.31
#